data_AF-A0AAV2LFT0-F1
#
_entry.id   AF-A0AAV2LFT0-F1
#
_cell.length_a   1.000
_cell.length_b   1.000
_cell.length_c   1.000
_cell.angle_alpha   90.00
_cell.angle_beta   90.00
_cell.angle_gamma   90.00
#
_symmetry.space_group_name_H-M   'P 1'
#
loop_
_entity.id
_entity.type
_entity.pdbx_description
1 polymer ?
#
loop_
_entity_poly.entity_id
_entity_poly.type
_entity_poly.pdbx_seq_one_letter_code
_entity_poly.pdbx_strand_id
1 'polypeptide(L)'
;MGIQQFSLDPYSRPLTVHIVGASHNETMGARLTDYDELNHMFPGHQGMEVVMVGPEVVDGAIMRPPLRAFGPRSRVFLSAHKDLYHQFWEDVVETQEAARPDIVIGFHPGDLPFPTEKWSRPRSEVRCWDDWLSMQGPLSARLDPIVTGPNMEKVWSNASHPRPDDPDLSQSLWRIQSEFLSRVLTVGMGIQQFSLDPYSRPLTVHIVGASHNETMGARLTDYDELNHMFPGHQGMEVVMVGPEVVDGAIMRPPLRAFGPRSRVFLSAHKDLYHQFWEDVVETQEAARPDIVIGFHPGFHANQGLMDGWLPTLLLLRDYGIPTLFTVFSEQEQKASLQILLELEVNILDSDKNPFSSQKPEQAQSSPNVQPVYCSSHYIRLRGVLSQDPHQNQD
;
A
#
# COMPACT_ATOMS: atom_id res chain seq x y z
N MET A 1 -17.59 25.36 9.21
CA MET A 1 -18.38 25.14 7.98
C MET A 1 -18.79 23.68 7.97
N GLY A 2 -20.08 23.40 7.81
CA GLY A 2 -20.59 22.02 7.85
C GLY A 2 -20.03 21.22 6.67
N ILE A 3 -19.38 20.10 6.96
CA ILE A 3 -19.06 19.09 5.97
C ILE A 3 -20.41 18.59 5.46
N GLN A 4 -20.75 18.88 4.21
CA GLN A 4 -21.90 18.27 3.57
C GLN A 4 -21.56 16.78 3.42
N GLN A 5 -22.07 15.94 4.33
CA GLN A 5 -21.97 14.50 4.20
C GLN A 5 -22.68 14.10 2.90
N PHE A 6 -21.90 13.65 1.92
CA PHE A 6 -22.45 13.02 0.73
C PHE A 6 -23.10 11.70 1.15
N SER A 7 -24.43 11.67 1.12
CA SER A 7 -25.20 10.44 1.34
C SER A 7 -25.32 9.69 0.02
N LEU A 8 -24.27 8.98 -0.36
CA LEU A 8 -24.38 7.93 -1.39
C LEU A 8 -25.05 6.74 -0.73
N ASP A 9 -26.34 6.57 -0.96
CA ASP A 9 -27.12 5.46 -0.41
C ASP A 9 -27.42 4.42 -1.52
N PRO A 10 -26.58 3.38 -1.66
CA PRO A 10 -26.77 2.33 -2.66
C PRO A 10 -28.02 1.47 -2.42
N TYR A 11 -28.69 1.61 -1.27
CA TYR A 11 -29.92 0.87 -0.94
C TYR A 11 -31.18 1.60 -1.41
N SER A 12 -31.11 2.93 -1.55
CA SER A 12 -32.24 3.76 -2.01
C SER A 12 -32.38 3.80 -3.52
N ARG A 13 -31.26 3.74 -4.25
CA ARG A 13 -31.22 3.80 -5.72
C ARG A 13 -29.93 3.16 -6.26
N PRO A 14 -29.90 2.79 -7.54
CA PRO A 14 -28.68 2.25 -8.11
C PRO A 14 -27.63 3.36 -8.27
N LEU A 15 -26.35 2.96 -8.30
CA LEU A 15 -25.21 3.88 -8.41
C LEU A 15 -24.35 3.61 -9.64
N THR A 16 -23.84 4.65 -10.28
CA THR A 16 -22.84 4.57 -11.35
C THR A 16 -21.54 5.24 -10.89
N VAL A 17 -20.42 4.53 -11.00
CA VAL A 17 -19.08 5.00 -10.63
C VAL A 17 -18.21 4.97 -11.87
N HIS A 18 -17.64 6.10 -12.27
CA HIS A 18 -16.66 6.14 -13.34
C HIS A 18 -15.25 6.17 -12.76
N ILE A 19 -14.40 5.23 -13.17
CA ILE A 19 -12.97 5.21 -12.86
C ILE A 19 -12.24 5.79 -14.05
N VAL A 20 -11.55 6.92 -13.88
CA VAL A 20 -10.88 7.68 -14.94
C VAL A 20 -9.39 7.42 -14.87
N GLY A 21 -8.77 7.19 -16.02
CA GLY A 21 -7.33 6.93 -16.13
C GLY A 21 -6.96 5.46 -15.93
N ALA A 22 -7.90 4.54 -16.16
CA ALA A 22 -7.65 3.11 -16.05
C ALA A 22 -6.51 2.68 -16.99
N SER A 23 -5.49 2.04 -16.42
CA SER A 23 -4.30 1.54 -17.08
C SER A 23 -4.50 0.14 -17.67
N HIS A 24 -3.53 -0.28 -18.49
CA HIS A 24 -3.47 -1.63 -19.03
C HIS A 24 -3.56 -2.73 -17.96
N ASN A 25 -2.85 -2.55 -16.84
CA ASN A 25 -2.77 -3.56 -15.79
C ASN A 25 -4.07 -3.66 -14.97
N GLU A 26 -4.73 -2.54 -14.70
CA GLU A 26 -6.00 -2.49 -13.97
C GLU A 26 -7.13 -3.14 -14.80
N THR A 27 -7.08 -3.01 -16.12
CA THR A 27 -8.11 -3.56 -17.02
C THR A 27 -7.86 -5.02 -17.41
N MET A 28 -6.61 -5.47 -17.50
CA MET A 28 -6.25 -6.89 -17.71
C MET A 28 -6.50 -7.75 -16.46
N GLY A 29 -6.25 -7.19 -15.28
CA GLY A 29 -6.37 -7.90 -14.00
C GLY A 29 -7.79 -8.00 -13.48
N ALA A 30 -8.67 -7.06 -13.84
CA ALA A 30 -10.03 -6.99 -13.34
C ALA A 30 -10.89 -8.19 -13.78
N ARG A 31 -11.30 -8.98 -12.78
CA ARG A 31 -12.26 -10.08 -12.92
C ARG A 31 -13.62 -9.61 -12.41
N LEU A 32 -14.68 -10.20 -12.94
CA LEU A 32 -16.04 -10.04 -12.41
C LEU A 32 -16.12 -10.32 -10.89
N THR A 33 -15.26 -11.22 -10.40
CA THR A 33 -15.18 -11.60 -8.99
C THR A 33 -14.50 -10.57 -8.10
N ASP A 34 -13.65 -9.70 -8.65
CA ASP A 34 -12.92 -8.70 -7.85
C ASP A 34 -13.86 -7.62 -7.30
N TYR A 35 -15.05 -7.53 -7.88
CA TYR A 35 -16.15 -6.67 -7.43
C TYR A 35 -17.28 -7.45 -6.75
N ASP A 36 -17.15 -8.77 -6.56
CA ASP A 36 -18.02 -9.49 -5.63
C ASP A 36 -17.85 -8.94 -4.22
N GLU A 37 -16.67 -8.43 -3.87
CA GLU A 37 -16.46 -7.71 -2.62
C GLU A 37 -17.39 -6.51 -2.48
N LEU A 38 -17.65 -5.74 -3.54
CA LEU A 38 -18.66 -4.67 -3.49
C LEU A 38 -20.07 -5.21 -3.24
N ASN A 39 -20.44 -6.36 -3.83
CA ASN A 39 -21.71 -7.02 -3.53
C ASN A 39 -21.78 -7.46 -2.04
N HIS A 40 -20.66 -7.89 -1.46
CA HIS A 40 -20.56 -8.27 -0.04
C HIS A 40 -20.55 -7.06 0.90
N MET A 41 -19.91 -5.95 0.50
CA MET A 41 -19.86 -4.69 1.24
C MET A 41 -21.22 -4.00 1.27
N PHE A 42 -22.02 -4.15 0.21
CA PHE A 42 -23.31 -3.49 0.05
C PHE A 42 -24.46 -4.49 -0.22
N PRO A 43 -24.76 -5.43 0.69
CA PRO A 43 -25.73 -6.48 0.44
C PRO A 43 -27.14 -5.89 0.26
N GLY A 44 -27.78 -6.17 -0.88
CA GLY A 44 -29.14 -5.70 -1.15
C GLY A 44 -29.24 -4.32 -1.82
N HIS A 45 -28.11 -3.77 -2.28
CA HIS A 45 -28.07 -2.54 -3.07
C HIS A 45 -28.97 -2.62 -4.32
N GLN A 46 -29.41 -1.47 -4.84
CA GLN A 46 -30.36 -1.41 -5.98
C GLN A 46 -29.70 -1.66 -7.35
N GLY A 47 -28.42 -2.00 -7.38
CA GLY A 47 -27.60 -2.12 -8.59
C GLY A 47 -26.43 -1.13 -8.54
N MET A 48 -25.25 -1.57 -8.98
CA MET A 48 -24.07 -0.70 -9.08
C MET A 48 -23.43 -0.93 -10.43
N GLU A 49 -22.96 0.13 -11.06
CA GLU A 49 -22.12 0.06 -12.25
C GLU A 49 -20.79 0.73 -11.97
N VAL A 50 -19.70 0.07 -12.33
CA VAL A 50 -18.35 0.62 -12.36
C VAL A 50 -17.91 0.67 -13.81
N VAL A 51 -17.59 1.87 -14.31
CA VAL A 51 -17.14 2.10 -15.68
C VAL A 51 -15.68 2.52 -15.65
N MET A 52 -14.78 1.67 -16.11
CA MET A 52 -13.35 1.99 -16.24
C MET A 52 -13.08 2.68 -17.57
N VAL A 53 -12.53 3.89 -17.54
CA VAL A 53 -12.28 4.69 -18.74
C VAL A 53 -10.82 5.11 -18.79
N GLY A 54 -10.14 4.80 -19.89
CA GLY A 54 -8.75 5.18 -20.08
C GLY A 54 -8.19 4.81 -21.46
N PRO A 55 -7.15 5.52 -21.93
CA PRO A 55 -6.55 5.26 -23.25
C PRO A 55 -5.80 3.92 -23.31
N GLU A 56 -5.40 3.39 -22.15
CA GLU A 56 -4.67 2.13 -22.01
C GLU A 56 -5.57 0.94 -21.67
N VAL A 57 -6.88 1.15 -21.57
CA VAL A 57 -7.86 0.07 -21.43
C VAL A 57 -7.69 -0.92 -22.58
N VAL A 58 -7.67 -2.22 -22.27
CA VAL A 58 -7.54 -3.28 -23.26
C VAL A 58 -8.72 -4.24 -23.28
N ASP A 59 -8.87 -4.93 -24.42
CA ASP A 59 -9.89 -5.93 -24.66
C ASP A 59 -9.75 -7.12 -23.70
N GLY A 60 -10.58 -7.14 -22.65
CA GLY A 60 -10.60 -8.16 -21.60
C GLY A 60 -12.02 -8.65 -21.25
N ALA A 61 -12.15 -9.50 -20.23
CA ALA A 61 -13.43 -10.10 -19.83
C ALA A 61 -14.52 -9.08 -19.42
N ILE A 62 -14.08 -7.87 -19.08
CA ILE A 62 -14.88 -6.74 -18.58
C ILE A 62 -15.19 -5.70 -19.66
N MET A 63 -14.66 -5.85 -20.88
CA MET A 63 -14.97 -4.98 -22.01
C MET A 63 -16.38 -5.27 -22.52
N ARG A 64 -17.33 -4.58 -21.89
CA ARG A 64 -18.75 -4.56 -22.26
C ARG A 64 -19.17 -3.10 -22.37
N PRO A 65 -20.12 -2.78 -23.25
CA PRO A 65 -20.69 -1.45 -23.32
C PRO A 65 -21.19 -1.03 -21.93
N PRO A 66 -20.96 0.23 -21.52
CA PRO A 66 -21.60 0.77 -20.34
C PRO A 66 -23.11 0.64 -20.45
N LEU A 67 -23.77 0.53 -19.31
CA LEU A 67 -25.21 0.38 -19.30
C LEU A 67 -25.87 1.73 -19.55
N ARG A 68 -26.85 1.71 -20.46
CA ARG A 68 -27.79 2.83 -20.67
C ARG A 68 -28.70 3.07 -19.46
N ALA A 69 -28.89 2.04 -18.63
CA ALA A 69 -29.73 2.05 -17.44
C ALA A 69 -29.11 1.14 -16.39
N PHE A 70 -29.37 1.40 -15.11
CA PHE A 70 -28.68 0.73 -14.02
C PHE A 70 -28.71 -0.80 -14.06
N GLY A 71 -27.64 -1.40 -13.54
CA GLY A 71 -27.51 -2.85 -13.42
C GLY A 71 -28.59 -3.50 -12.55
N PRO A 72 -28.75 -4.83 -12.62
CA PRO A 72 -29.73 -5.55 -11.83
C PRO A 72 -29.53 -5.31 -10.32
N ARG A 73 -30.62 -5.32 -9.56
CA ARG A 73 -30.57 -5.24 -8.10
C ARG A 73 -29.63 -6.31 -7.52
N SER A 74 -28.86 -5.92 -6.50
CA SER A 74 -27.85 -6.75 -5.84
C SER A 74 -26.78 -7.31 -6.78
N ARG A 75 -26.46 -6.58 -7.86
CA ARG A 75 -25.34 -6.90 -8.74
C ARG A 75 -24.51 -5.67 -9.08
N VAL A 76 -23.21 -5.79 -8.93
CA VAL A 76 -22.23 -4.90 -9.53
C VAL A 76 -22.01 -5.30 -10.99
N PHE A 77 -22.14 -4.32 -11.88
CA PHE A 77 -21.80 -4.42 -13.28
C PHE A 77 -20.49 -3.69 -13.52
N LEU A 78 -19.58 -4.32 -14.26
CA LEU A 78 -18.32 -3.73 -14.63
C LEU A 78 -18.28 -3.58 -16.15
N SER A 79 -17.99 -2.38 -16.59
CA SER A 79 -17.79 -2.01 -17.98
C SER A 79 -16.48 -1.27 -18.13
N ALA A 80 -15.93 -1.27 -19.33
CA ALA A 80 -14.72 -0.54 -19.64
C ALA A 80 -14.86 0.14 -21.00
N HIS A 81 -14.23 1.31 -21.13
CA HIS A 81 -14.26 2.13 -22.32
C HIS A 81 -12.87 2.65 -22.63
N LYS A 82 -12.38 2.33 -23.83
CA LYS A 82 -11.05 2.69 -24.26
C LYS A 82 -11.08 4.01 -25.02
N ASP A 83 -10.96 5.11 -24.28
CA ASP A 83 -10.71 6.45 -24.83
C ASP A 83 -10.34 7.41 -23.70
N LEU A 84 -10.10 8.67 -24.04
CA LEU A 84 -10.01 9.74 -23.04
C LEU A 84 -11.39 9.98 -22.42
N TYR A 85 -11.46 10.28 -21.13
CA TYR A 85 -12.74 10.40 -20.43
C TYR A 85 -13.66 11.50 -20.98
N HIS A 86 -13.11 12.61 -21.49
CA HIS A 86 -13.94 13.64 -22.14
C HIS A 86 -14.59 13.13 -23.44
N GLN A 87 -13.87 12.32 -24.23
CA GLN A 87 -14.42 11.70 -25.44
C GLN A 87 -15.51 10.71 -25.06
N PHE A 88 -15.26 9.87 -24.06
CA PHE A 88 -16.28 9.00 -23.49
C PHE A 88 -17.51 9.79 -22.99
N TRP A 89 -17.29 10.92 -22.33
CA TRP A 89 -18.37 11.77 -21.83
C TRP A 89 -19.22 12.32 -22.98
N GLU A 90 -18.60 12.98 -23.96
CA GLU A 90 -19.27 13.58 -25.11
C GLU A 90 -19.96 12.52 -26.00
N ASP A 91 -19.26 11.44 -26.31
CA ASP A 91 -19.72 10.45 -27.29
C ASP A 91 -20.67 9.41 -26.70
N VAL A 92 -20.58 9.13 -25.39
CA VAL A 92 -21.31 8.02 -24.76
C VAL A 92 -22.23 8.48 -23.63
N VAL A 93 -21.80 9.41 -22.76
CA VAL A 93 -22.63 9.86 -21.63
C VAL A 93 -23.65 10.92 -22.07
N GLU A 94 -23.26 11.91 -22.87
CA GLU A 94 -24.15 12.97 -23.35
C GLU A 94 -25.17 12.45 -24.37
N THR A 95 -24.78 11.44 -25.15
CA THR A 95 -25.66 10.72 -26.10
C THR A 95 -26.60 9.72 -25.41
N GLN A 96 -26.54 9.61 -24.07
CA GLN A 96 -27.31 8.66 -23.26
C GLN A 96 -27.05 7.18 -23.58
N GLU A 97 -25.88 6.88 -24.12
CA GLU A 97 -25.41 5.51 -24.32
C GLU A 97 -24.81 4.90 -23.05
N ALA A 98 -24.42 5.73 -22.08
CA ALA A 98 -24.03 5.37 -20.72
C ALA A 98 -24.79 6.21 -19.68
N ALA A 99 -25.02 5.64 -18.50
CA ALA A 99 -25.55 6.39 -17.36
C ALA A 99 -24.56 7.50 -16.91
N ARG A 100 -25.10 8.61 -16.41
CA ARG A 100 -24.27 9.64 -15.76
C ARG A 100 -23.71 9.08 -14.44
N PRO A 101 -22.43 9.37 -14.12
CA PRO A 101 -21.85 8.90 -12.88
C PRO A 101 -22.44 9.64 -11.68
N ASP A 102 -22.67 8.88 -10.62
CA ASP A 102 -22.85 9.41 -9.27
C ASP A 102 -21.51 9.78 -8.63
N ILE A 103 -20.43 9.11 -9.04
CA ILE A 103 -19.06 9.33 -8.55
C ILE A 103 -18.09 9.19 -9.73
N VAL A 104 -17.11 10.09 -9.80
CA VAL A 104 -15.97 9.97 -10.71
C VAL A 104 -14.71 9.82 -9.85
N ILE A 105 -13.94 8.75 -10.06
CA ILE A 105 -12.71 8.42 -9.35
C ILE A 105 -11.56 8.53 -10.35
N GLY A 106 -10.71 9.54 -10.23
CA GLY A 106 -9.53 9.68 -11.09
C GLY A 106 -8.31 8.96 -10.53
N PHE A 107 -7.62 8.18 -11.36
CA PHE A 107 -6.31 7.63 -11.05
C PHE A 107 -5.18 8.63 -11.35
N HIS A 108 -4.34 8.75 -10.32
CA HIS A 108 -2.98 9.25 -10.21
C HIS A 108 -2.49 10.29 -11.26
N PRO A 109 -2.07 11.51 -10.83
CA PRO A 109 -1.53 12.53 -11.73
C PRO A 109 -0.17 12.18 -12.37
N GLY A 110 0.25 10.90 -12.41
CA GLY A 110 1.50 10.42 -13.04
C GLY A 110 2.81 10.87 -12.38
N ASP A 111 2.75 11.92 -11.55
CA ASP A 111 3.93 12.63 -11.06
C ASP A 111 4.34 12.27 -9.61
N LEU A 112 3.64 11.31 -8.98
CA LEU A 112 4.00 10.79 -7.64
C LEU A 112 4.50 9.33 -7.70
N PRO A 113 5.27 8.88 -6.67
CA PRO A 113 5.95 9.74 -5.71
C PRO A 113 6.99 10.60 -6.42
N PHE A 114 7.06 11.88 -6.02
CA PHE A 114 8.07 12.79 -6.55
C PHE A 114 9.46 12.38 -6.03
N PRO A 115 10.53 12.61 -6.81
CA PRO A 115 11.88 12.28 -6.38
C PRO A 115 12.28 13.12 -5.16
N THR A 116 13.01 12.50 -4.23
CA THR A 116 13.59 13.12 -3.03
C THR A 116 15.09 13.32 -3.21
N GLU A 117 15.70 14.11 -2.32
CA GLU A 117 17.14 14.36 -2.32
C GLU A 117 17.81 13.61 -1.17
N LYS A 118 19.15 13.51 -1.22
CA LYS A 118 19.93 13.02 -0.07
C LYS A 118 19.58 13.78 1.19
N TRP A 119 19.47 13.05 2.30
CA TRP A 119 19.10 13.66 3.57
C TRP A 119 20.16 14.68 4.01
N SER A 120 19.69 15.89 4.32
CA SER A 120 20.54 16.98 4.79
C SER A 120 20.88 16.88 6.27
N ARG A 121 20.13 16.06 7.03
CA ARG A 121 20.38 15.77 8.45
C ARG A 121 20.69 14.28 8.67
N PRO A 122 21.48 13.95 9.70
CA PRO A 122 21.69 12.57 10.10
C PRO A 122 20.37 11.88 10.45
N ARG A 123 20.29 10.60 10.10
CA ARG A 123 19.10 9.77 10.32
C ARG A 123 18.56 9.76 11.76
N SER A 124 19.44 9.92 12.75
CA SER A 124 19.12 9.93 14.19
C SER A 124 18.37 11.19 14.63
N GLU A 125 18.40 12.24 13.81
CA GLU A 125 17.71 13.50 14.05
C GLU A 125 16.35 13.58 13.36
N VAL A 126 16.02 12.60 12.51
CA VAL A 126 14.79 12.60 11.71
C VAL A 126 13.84 11.58 12.32
N ARG A 127 12.99 12.06 13.23
CA ARG A 127 12.17 11.19 14.07
C ARG A 127 10.73 11.10 13.62
N CYS A 128 10.24 12.07 12.84
CA CYS A 128 8.86 12.12 12.36
C CYS A 128 8.74 12.90 11.04
N TRP A 129 7.52 13.03 10.52
CA TRP A 129 7.22 13.81 9.32
C TRP A 129 7.70 15.26 9.39
N ASP A 130 7.57 15.95 10.53
CA ASP A 130 8.00 17.35 10.66
C ASP A 130 9.52 17.48 10.46
N ASP A 131 10.29 16.57 11.05
CA ASP A 131 11.73 16.52 10.82
C ASP A 131 12.05 16.22 9.35
N TRP A 132 11.37 15.25 8.75
CA TRP A 132 11.59 14.88 7.36
C TRP A 132 11.27 16.04 6.41
N LEU A 133 10.12 16.68 6.57
CA LEU A 133 9.68 17.84 5.80
C LEU A 133 10.65 19.02 5.94
N SER A 134 11.18 19.27 7.15
CA SER A 134 12.16 20.33 7.38
C SER A 134 13.44 20.18 6.55
N MET A 135 13.79 18.95 6.16
CA MET A 135 14.98 18.68 5.35
C MET A 135 14.77 18.81 3.85
N GLN A 136 13.56 18.60 3.36
CA GLN A 136 13.29 18.49 1.92
C GLN A 136 13.22 19.85 1.21
N GLY A 137 13.30 20.95 1.97
CA GLY A 137 13.04 22.30 1.50
C GLY A 137 11.54 22.61 1.42
N PRO A 138 11.15 23.70 0.75
CA PRO A 138 9.74 24.04 0.58
C PRO A 138 9.01 22.94 -0.20
N LEU A 139 8.07 22.25 0.47
CA LEU A 139 7.26 21.19 -0.16
C LEU A 139 6.48 21.71 -1.38
N SER A 140 6.04 22.98 -1.35
CA SER A 140 5.37 23.64 -2.47
C SER A 140 6.21 23.60 -3.74
N ALA A 141 7.53 23.75 -3.67
CA ALA A 141 8.39 23.69 -4.86
C ALA A 141 8.31 22.33 -5.61
N ARG A 142 7.90 21.26 -4.91
CA ARG A 142 7.71 19.92 -5.49
C ARG A 142 6.26 19.64 -5.87
N LEU A 143 5.30 20.19 -5.13
CA LEU A 143 3.87 19.96 -5.34
C LEU A 143 3.26 20.92 -6.36
N ASP A 144 3.67 22.19 -6.38
CA ASP A 144 3.13 23.22 -7.27
C ASP A 144 3.18 22.78 -8.75
N PRO A 145 4.30 22.20 -9.27
CA PRO A 145 4.34 21.71 -10.65
C PRO A 145 3.30 20.63 -10.96
N ILE A 146 2.93 19.82 -9.97
CA ILE A 146 1.90 18.78 -10.10
C ILE A 146 0.51 19.43 -10.07
N VAL A 147 0.28 20.36 -9.15
CA VAL A 147 -0.99 21.09 -8.97
C VAL A 147 -1.34 21.93 -10.20
N THR A 148 -0.35 22.56 -10.82
CA THR A 148 -0.51 23.36 -12.05
C THR A 148 -0.25 22.54 -13.31
N GLY A 149 0.01 21.24 -13.17
CA GLY A 149 0.41 20.37 -14.26
C GLY A 149 -0.75 19.98 -15.17
N PRO A 150 -0.47 19.58 -16.42
CA PRO A 150 -1.49 19.20 -17.39
C PRO A 150 -2.30 17.98 -16.94
N ASN A 151 -1.74 17.11 -16.09
CA ASN A 151 -2.45 15.97 -15.54
C ASN A 151 -3.53 16.42 -14.53
N MET A 152 -3.21 17.39 -13.67
CA MET A 152 -4.19 17.96 -12.74
C MET A 152 -5.28 18.73 -13.49
N GLU A 153 -4.93 19.49 -14.52
CA GLU A 153 -5.90 20.14 -15.41
C GLU A 153 -6.84 19.11 -16.04
N LYS A 154 -6.29 18.02 -16.61
CA LYS A 154 -7.08 16.92 -17.17
C LYS A 154 -7.99 16.25 -16.15
N VAL A 155 -7.52 15.99 -14.93
CA VAL A 155 -8.34 15.35 -13.89
C VAL A 155 -9.59 16.20 -13.64
N TRP A 156 -9.43 17.51 -13.49
CA TRP A 156 -10.54 18.40 -13.16
C TRP A 156 -11.36 18.86 -14.37
N SER A 157 -10.81 18.89 -15.59
CA SER A 157 -11.59 19.09 -16.81
C SER A 157 -12.57 17.94 -17.05
N ASN A 158 -12.25 16.77 -16.51
CA ASN A 158 -13.05 15.54 -16.58
C ASN A 158 -13.93 15.31 -15.34
N ALA A 159 -13.77 16.12 -14.29
CA ALA A 159 -14.56 15.97 -13.07
C ALA A 159 -15.93 16.65 -13.24
N SER A 160 -16.99 16.01 -12.72
CA SER A 160 -18.33 16.61 -12.63
C SER A 160 -18.43 17.70 -11.54
N HIS A 161 -17.33 18.01 -10.85
CA HIS A 161 -17.26 18.92 -9.72
C HIS A 161 -16.26 20.05 -9.95
N PRO A 162 -16.46 21.23 -9.32
CA PRO A 162 -15.48 22.30 -9.34
C PRO A 162 -14.13 21.83 -8.80
N ARG A 163 -13.06 22.24 -9.48
CA ARG A 163 -11.68 22.05 -9.00
C ARG A 163 -11.52 22.72 -7.63
N PRO A 164 -11.01 22.01 -6.61
CA PRO A 164 -10.63 22.61 -5.32
C PRO A 164 -9.53 23.67 -5.47
N ASP A 165 -9.36 24.51 -4.44
CA ASP A 165 -8.28 25.49 -4.41
C ASP A 165 -6.91 24.81 -4.33
N ASP A 166 -5.86 25.46 -4.86
CA ASP A 166 -4.50 24.91 -4.91
C ASP A 166 -3.95 24.42 -3.54
N PRO A 167 -4.23 25.08 -2.40
CA PRO A 167 -3.80 24.58 -1.09
C PRO A 167 -4.44 23.23 -0.71
N ASP A 168 -5.71 23.02 -1.05
CA ASP A 168 -6.42 21.77 -0.75
C ASP A 168 -5.91 20.62 -1.63
N LEU A 169 -5.62 20.92 -2.90
CA LEU A 169 -4.99 19.98 -3.82
C LEU A 169 -3.58 19.61 -3.35
N SER A 170 -2.78 20.59 -2.95
CA SER A 170 -1.43 20.36 -2.41
C SER A 170 -1.48 19.46 -1.17
N GLN A 171 -2.42 19.72 -0.25
CA GLN A 171 -2.58 18.87 0.94
C GLN A 171 -2.98 17.44 0.56
N SER A 172 -3.85 17.27 -0.43
CA SER A 172 -4.27 15.95 -0.91
C SER A 172 -3.13 15.19 -1.59
N LEU A 173 -2.33 15.86 -2.41
CA LEU A 173 -1.13 15.27 -3.02
C LEU A 173 -0.10 14.87 -1.96
N TRP A 174 0.08 15.68 -0.92
CA TRP A 174 0.96 15.34 0.18
C TRP A 174 0.49 14.07 0.92
N ARG A 175 -0.82 13.94 1.18
CA ARG A 175 -1.37 12.71 1.78
C ARG A 175 -1.00 11.47 0.95
N ILE A 176 -1.17 11.54 -0.37
CA ILE A 176 -0.80 10.44 -1.29
C ILE A 176 0.72 10.20 -1.27
N GLN A 177 1.54 11.25 -1.38
CA GLN A 177 3.01 11.14 -1.29
C GLN A 177 3.45 10.47 0.01
N SER A 178 2.83 10.83 1.13
CA SER A 178 3.18 10.27 2.44
C SER A 178 2.89 8.78 2.52
N GLU A 179 1.95 8.26 1.74
CA GLU A 179 1.66 6.82 1.66
C GLU A 179 2.83 6.05 1.03
N PHE A 180 3.34 6.53 -0.12
CA PHE A 180 4.52 5.94 -0.78
C PHE A 180 5.75 5.97 0.13
N LEU A 181 6.00 7.12 0.75
CA LEU A 181 7.15 7.31 1.63
C LEU A 181 7.03 6.55 2.96
N SER A 182 5.82 6.38 3.51
CA SER A 182 5.61 5.73 4.81
C SER A 182 6.25 4.35 4.86
N ARG A 183 6.09 3.54 3.80
CA ARG A 183 6.64 2.18 3.73
C ARG A 183 8.16 2.20 3.82
N VAL A 184 8.82 2.95 2.93
CA VAL A 184 10.29 2.99 2.85
C VAL A 184 10.92 3.66 4.09
N LEU A 185 10.28 4.69 4.65
CA LEU A 185 10.72 5.33 5.89
C LEU A 185 10.56 4.40 7.09
N THR A 186 9.51 3.57 7.11
CA THR A 186 9.33 2.53 8.12
C THR A 186 10.42 1.46 8.04
N VAL A 187 10.84 1.07 6.83
CA VAL A 187 11.99 0.17 6.65
C VAL A 187 13.27 0.79 7.18
N GLY A 188 13.52 2.05 6.84
CA GLY A 188 14.63 2.82 7.38
C GLY A 188 14.61 2.85 8.91
N MET A 189 13.47 3.17 9.52
CA MET A 189 13.27 3.14 10.97
C MET A 189 13.58 1.76 11.57
N GLY A 190 13.11 0.67 10.96
CA GLY A 190 13.41 -0.69 11.42
C GLY A 190 14.90 -0.98 11.46
N ILE A 191 15.64 -0.64 10.40
CA ILE A 191 17.11 -0.75 10.35
C ILE A 191 17.75 -0.01 11.53
N GLN A 192 17.26 1.18 11.86
CA GLN A 192 17.77 1.97 12.99
C GLN A 192 17.45 1.35 14.35
N GLN A 193 16.19 0.98 14.58
CA GLN A 193 15.71 0.48 15.88
C GLN A 193 16.35 -0.86 16.24
N PHE A 194 16.73 -1.67 15.25
CA PHE A 194 17.51 -2.89 15.45
C PHE A 194 19.03 -2.69 15.43
N SER A 195 19.49 -1.43 15.35
CA SER A 195 20.92 -1.07 15.34
C SER A 195 21.72 -1.77 14.24
N LEU A 196 21.10 -1.96 13.07
CA LEU A 196 21.78 -2.50 11.89
C LEU A 196 22.63 -1.39 11.25
N ASP A 197 23.88 -1.71 10.92
CA ASP A 197 24.81 -0.76 10.30
C ASP A 197 25.02 -1.06 8.81
N PRO A 198 24.32 -0.35 7.92
CA PRO A 198 24.45 -0.55 6.47
C PRO A 198 25.77 -0.05 5.88
N TYR A 199 26.60 0.65 6.65
CA TYR A 199 27.94 1.08 6.23
C TYR A 199 29.00 0.01 6.48
N SER A 200 28.77 -0.87 7.47
CA SER A 200 29.69 -1.97 7.80
C SER A 200 29.63 -3.13 6.81
N ARG A 201 28.42 -3.45 6.32
CA ARG A 201 28.16 -4.55 5.41
C ARG A 201 26.84 -4.35 4.66
N PRO A 202 26.63 -5.08 3.55
CA PRO A 202 25.35 -5.02 2.85
C PRO A 202 24.24 -5.64 3.71
N LEU A 203 23.01 -5.15 3.52
CA LEU A 203 21.84 -5.62 4.26
C LEU A 203 20.79 -6.27 3.36
N THR A 204 20.12 -7.31 3.86
CA THR A 204 18.94 -7.92 3.23
C THR A 204 17.71 -7.68 4.09
N VAL A 205 16.68 -7.07 3.51
CA VAL A 205 15.38 -6.80 4.13
C VAL A 205 14.35 -7.68 3.44
N HIS A 206 13.61 -8.50 4.21
CA HIS A 206 12.45 -9.22 3.67
C HIS A 206 11.17 -8.48 4.05
N ILE A 207 10.36 -8.12 3.06
CA ILE A 207 9.00 -7.62 3.26
C ILE A 207 8.07 -8.82 3.14
N VAL A 208 7.40 -9.19 4.22
CA VAL A 208 6.60 -10.42 4.32
C VAL A 208 5.12 -10.12 4.29
N GLY A 209 4.35 -10.99 3.63
CA GLY A 209 2.94 -10.74 3.36
C GLY A 209 2.72 -9.67 2.29
N ALA A 210 3.69 -9.47 1.40
CA ALA A 210 3.57 -8.50 0.31
C ALA A 210 2.37 -8.86 -0.58
N SER A 211 1.55 -7.85 -0.87
CA SER A 211 0.30 -7.99 -1.61
C SER A 211 0.29 -7.15 -2.88
N HIS A 212 -0.87 -7.10 -3.54
CA HIS A 212 -1.13 -6.18 -4.63
C HIS A 212 -0.85 -4.72 -4.23
N ASN A 213 -1.07 -4.34 -2.96
CA ASN A 213 -0.85 -2.97 -2.48
C ASN A 213 0.62 -2.54 -2.56
N GLU A 214 1.56 -3.47 -2.40
CA GLU A 214 3.00 -3.19 -2.45
C GLU A 214 3.60 -3.48 -3.83
N THR A 215 3.01 -4.41 -4.59
CA THR A 215 3.65 -4.98 -5.79
C THR A 215 3.02 -4.55 -7.11
N MET A 216 1.74 -4.15 -7.11
CA MET A 216 1.08 -3.68 -8.31
C MET A 216 1.68 -2.35 -8.76
N GLY A 217 2.26 -2.33 -9.97
CA GLY A 217 2.92 -1.14 -10.50
C GLY A 217 4.23 -0.77 -9.80
N ALA A 218 4.77 -1.64 -8.95
CA ALA A 218 6.01 -1.38 -8.24
C ALA A 218 7.19 -1.12 -9.19
N ARG A 219 7.91 -0.03 -8.94
CA ARG A 219 9.07 0.41 -9.73
C ARG A 219 10.34 0.01 -9.01
N LEU A 220 11.40 -0.18 -9.78
CA LEU A 220 12.73 -0.50 -9.25
C LEU A 220 13.32 0.60 -8.34
N THR A 221 12.71 1.78 -8.32
CA THR A 221 13.16 2.96 -7.57
C THR A 221 12.30 3.24 -6.33
N ASP A 222 11.27 2.43 -6.04
CA ASP A 222 10.32 2.75 -4.95
C ASP A 222 10.96 2.71 -3.56
N TYR A 223 12.13 2.07 -3.41
CA TYR A 223 12.91 2.07 -2.18
C TYR A 223 14.19 2.92 -2.25
N ASP A 224 14.34 3.79 -3.26
CA ASP A 224 15.54 4.64 -3.39
C ASP A 224 15.71 5.65 -2.27
N GLU A 225 14.65 5.97 -1.52
CA GLU A 225 14.73 6.79 -0.31
C GLU A 225 15.70 6.18 0.72
N LEU A 226 15.92 4.85 0.72
CA LEU A 226 16.96 4.24 1.55
C LEU A 226 18.38 4.65 1.12
N ASN A 227 18.63 4.88 -0.18
CA ASN A 227 19.91 5.43 -0.65
C ASN A 227 20.12 6.86 -0.12
N HIS A 228 19.03 7.64 0.02
CA HIS A 228 19.06 9.00 0.55
C HIS A 228 19.24 9.04 2.07
N MET A 229 18.63 8.08 2.77
CA MET A 229 18.74 7.93 4.23
C MET A 229 20.11 7.38 4.66
N PHE A 230 20.71 6.51 3.84
CA PHE A 230 21.98 5.83 4.13
C PHE A 230 23.02 6.05 3.00
N PRO A 231 23.45 7.29 2.74
CA PRO A 231 24.34 7.60 1.63
C PRO A 231 25.70 6.90 1.79
N GLY A 232 26.09 6.06 0.83
CA GLY A 232 27.36 5.32 0.89
C GLY A 232 27.28 3.94 1.56
N HIS A 233 26.07 3.42 1.82
CA HIS A 233 25.89 2.06 2.30
C HIS A 233 26.56 1.00 1.39
N GLN A 234 26.85 -0.18 1.96
CA GLN A 234 27.55 -1.26 1.25
C GLN A 234 26.68 -2.05 0.26
N GLY A 235 25.41 -1.67 0.10
CA GLY A 235 24.41 -2.37 -0.70
C GLY A 235 23.21 -2.77 0.17
N MET A 236 22.02 -2.72 -0.40
CA MET A 236 20.79 -3.18 0.27
C MET A 236 19.97 -3.98 -0.71
N GLU A 237 19.37 -5.06 -0.25
CA GLU A 237 18.30 -5.75 -0.97
C GLU A 237 17.00 -5.66 -0.18
N VAL A 238 15.90 -5.42 -0.88
CA VAL A 238 14.53 -5.52 -0.37
C VAL A 238 13.81 -6.60 -1.17
N VAL A 239 13.51 -7.72 -0.52
CA VAL A 239 12.81 -8.86 -1.11
C VAL A 239 11.34 -8.82 -0.68
N MET A 240 10.42 -8.62 -1.60
CA MET A 240 8.97 -8.65 -1.34
C MET A 240 8.43 -10.06 -1.50
N VAL A 241 7.92 -10.66 -0.42
CA VAL A 241 7.45 -12.04 -0.40
C VAL A 241 6.01 -12.11 0.06
N GLY A 242 5.14 -12.70 -0.75
CA GLY A 242 3.75 -12.95 -0.37
C GLY A 242 2.94 -13.69 -1.44
N PRO A 243 1.80 -14.29 -1.05
CA PRO A 243 0.97 -15.09 -1.94
C PRO A 243 0.28 -14.25 -3.02
N GLU A 244 0.16 -12.94 -2.78
CA GLU A 244 -0.51 -11.97 -3.62
C GLU A 244 0.44 -11.10 -4.46
N VAL A 245 1.74 -11.42 -4.45
CA VAL A 245 2.70 -10.76 -5.33
C VAL A 245 2.26 -10.92 -6.79
N VAL A 246 2.25 -9.80 -7.51
CA VAL A 246 1.95 -9.77 -8.95
C VAL A 246 3.21 -9.66 -9.81
N ASP A 247 3.10 -10.12 -11.04
CA ASP A 247 4.15 -9.96 -12.04
C ASP A 247 4.39 -8.47 -12.34
N GLY A 248 5.65 -8.09 -12.51
CA GLY A 248 6.04 -6.71 -12.73
C GLY A 248 7.55 -6.51 -12.78
N ALA A 249 7.99 -5.25 -12.78
CA ALA A 249 9.41 -4.90 -12.92
C ALA A 249 10.29 -5.45 -11.79
N ILE A 250 9.73 -5.62 -10.59
CA ILE A 250 10.43 -6.15 -9.42
C ILE A 250 10.41 -7.68 -9.35
N MET A 251 9.64 -8.38 -10.21
CA MET A 251 9.54 -9.84 -10.23
C MET A 251 10.78 -10.45 -10.87
N ARG A 252 11.85 -10.53 -10.08
CA ARG A 252 13.15 -11.08 -10.46
C ARG A 252 13.75 -11.84 -9.28
N PRO A 253 14.64 -12.81 -9.53
CA PRO A 253 15.19 -13.65 -8.47
C PRO A 253 15.84 -12.82 -7.35
N PRO A 254 15.62 -13.18 -6.07
CA PRO A 254 16.37 -12.62 -4.96
C PRO A 254 17.87 -12.88 -5.13
N LEU A 255 18.70 -12.03 -4.53
CA LEU A 255 20.13 -12.20 -4.63
C LEU A 255 20.62 -13.30 -3.68
N ARG A 256 21.46 -14.19 -4.23
CA ARG A 256 22.23 -15.17 -3.44
C ARG A 256 23.36 -14.51 -2.63
N ALA A 257 23.78 -13.33 -3.06
CA ALA A 257 24.89 -12.57 -2.51
C ALA A 257 24.51 -11.09 -2.46
N PHE A 258 25.45 -10.22 -2.11
CA PHE A 258 25.13 -8.82 -1.86
C PHE A 258 24.85 -8.01 -3.12
N GLY A 259 23.88 -7.09 -3.02
CA GLY A 259 23.61 -6.09 -4.04
C GLY A 259 24.77 -5.11 -4.25
N PRO A 260 24.76 -4.35 -5.36
CA PRO A 260 25.81 -3.37 -5.65
C PRO A 260 25.91 -2.30 -4.54
N ARG A 261 27.14 -1.88 -4.23
CA ARG A 261 27.40 -0.81 -3.25
C ARG A 261 26.61 0.45 -3.58
N SER A 262 26.10 1.10 -2.54
CA SER A 262 25.35 2.35 -2.61
C SER A 262 24.16 2.30 -3.56
N ARG A 263 23.52 1.11 -3.64
CA ARG A 263 22.28 0.89 -4.38
C ARG A 263 21.37 -0.04 -3.60
N VAL A 264 20.08 0.25 -3.69
CA VAL A 264 19.01 -0.62 -3.22
C VAL A 264 18.55 -1.48 -4.40
N PHE A 265 18.48 -2.79 -4.18
CA PHE A 265 17.99 -3.76 -5.14
C PHE A 265 16.63 -4.28 -4.66
N LEU A 266 15.58 -4.10 -5.46
CA LEU A 266 14.27 -4.70 -5.18
C LEU A 266 14.13 -6.03 -5.89
N SER A 267 13.60 -7.04 -5.22
CA SER A 267 13.20 -8.32 -5.82
C SER A 267 11.85 -8.73 -5.23
N ALA A 268 11.19 -9.69 -5.88
CA ALA A 268 9.92 -10.21 -5.39
C ALA A 268 9.84 -11.72 -5.58
N HIS A 269 9.07 -12.37 -4.70
CA HIS A 269 8.84 -13.81 -4.74
C HIS A 269 7.39 -14.10 -4.34
N LYS A 270 6.68 -14.84 -5.19
CA LYS A 270 5.28 -15.18 -4.97
C LYS A 270 5.15 -16.49 -4.21
N ASP A 271 5.03 -16.41 -2.90
CA ASP A 271 4.76 -17.55 -2.03
C ASP A 271 4.35 -17.12 -0.62
N LEU A 272 3.88 -18.05 0.20
CA LEU A 272 3.87 -17.87 1.66
C LEU A 272 5.32 -17.79 2.17
N TYR A 273 5.56 -16.90 3.13
CA TYR A 273 6.93 -16.61 3.55
C TYR A 273 7.69 -17.83 4.13
N HIS A 274 7.00 -18.70 4.85
CA HIS A 274 7.61 -19.93 5.38
C HIS A 274 7.98 -20.94 4.29
N GLN A 275 7.23 -21.01 3.18
CA GLN A 275 7.58 -21.84 2.02
C GLN A 275 8.77 -21.23 1.27
N PHE A 276 8.75 -19.92 1.02
CA PHE A 276 9.91 -19.20 0.49
C PHE A 276 11.17 -19.41 1.33
N TRP A 277 11.03 -19.42 2.66
CA TRP A 277 12.16 -19.68 3.54
C TRP A 277 12.73 -21.09 3.33
N GLU A 278 11.89 -22.13 3.39
CA GLU A 278 12.31 -23.53 3.21
C GLU A 278 12.90 -23.77 1.82
N ASP A 279 12.23 -23.32 0.77
CA ASP A 279 12.59 -23.64 -0.62
C ASP A 279 13.74 -22.79 -1.15
N VAL A 280 13.89 -21.54 -0.67
CA VAL A 280 14.81 -20.56 -1.28
C VAL A 280 15.88 -20.08 -0.29
N VAL A 281 15.53 -19.80 0.96
CA VAL A 281 16.50 -19.25 1.94
C VAL A 281 17.35 -20.36 2.56
N GLU A 282 16.75 -21.48 2.96
CA GLU A 282 17.49 -22.61 3.54
C GLU A 282 18.38 -23.31 2.51
N THR A 283 17.95 -23.33 1.25
CA THR A 283 18.72 -23.85 0.10
C THR A 283 19.79 -22.88 -0.39
N GLN A 284 19.92 -21.70 0.22
CA GLN A 284 20.89 -20.65 -0.12
C GLN A 284 20.71 -20.07 -1.54
N GLU A 285 19.50 -20.17 -2.09
CA GLU A 285 19.12 -19.50 -3.33
C GLU A 285 18.75 -18.02 -3.12
N ALA A 286 18.47 -17.62 -1.87
CA ALA A 286 18.36 -16.24 -1.42
C ALA A 286 19.16 -16.03 -0.12
N ALA A 287 19.62 -14.80 0.10
CA ALA A 287 20.26 -14.42 1.35
C ALA A 287 19.27 -14.49 2.54
N ARG A 288 19.78 -14.82 3.74
CA ARG A 288 19.01 -14.68 4.98
C ARG A 288 18.75 -13.20 5.27
N PRO A 289 17.56 -12.83 5.79
CA PRO A 289 17.27 -11.46 6.13
C PRO A 289 18.03 -11.02 7.37
N ASP A 290 18.45 -9.76 7.36
CA ASP A 290 18.90 -9.05 8.55
C ASP A 290 17.72 -8.51 9.37
N ILE A 291 16.62 -8.22 8.67
CA ILE A 291 15.37 -7.77 9.25
C ILE A 291 14.19 -8.20 8.37
N VAL A 292 13.10 -8.58 9.03
CA VAL A 292 11.80 -8.85 8.41
C VAL A 292 10.84 -7.73 8.74
N ILE A 293 10.07 -7.28 7.75
CA ILE A 293 9.06 -6.24 7.91
C ILE A 293 7.75 -6.71 7.31
N GLY A 294 6.66 -6.66 8.08
CA GLY A 294 5.33 -6.96 7.57
C GLY A 294 4.44 -5.72 7.67
N PHE A 295 3.89 -5.27 6.55
CA PHE A 295 2.94 -4.18 6.54
C PHE A 295 1.54 -4.76 6.67
N HIS A 296 0.83 -4.38 7.73
CA HIS A 296 -0.58 -4.73 7.92
C HIS A 296 -0.87 -6.24 7.82
N PRO A 297 -0.14 -7.11 8.55
CA PRO A 297 -0.19 -8.54 8.32
C PRO A 297 -1.58 -9.15 8.60
N GLY A 298 -2.44 -8.47 9.38
CA GLY A 298 -3.85 -8.83 9.49
C GLY A 298 -4.15 -10.17 10.16
N PHE A 299 -3.15 -10.85 10.73
CA PHE A 299 -3.33 -12.17 11.35
C PHE A 299 -4.29 -12.20 12.54
N HIS A 300 -4.65 -11.04 13.10
CA HIS A 300 -5.67 -10.90 14.14
C HIS A 300 -7.11 -10.85 13.59
N ALA A 301 -7.30 -10.65 12.29
CA ALA A 301 -8.61 -10.30 11.73
C ALA A 301 -9.55 -11.50 11.63
N ASN A 302 -9.04 -12.69 11.28
CA ASN A 302 -9.82 -13.93 11.29
C ASN A 302 -8.92 -15.18 11.39
N GLN A 303 -9.53 -16.33 11.69
CA GLN A 303 -8.83 -17.58 11.88
C GLN A 303 -8.07 -18.04 10.62
N GLY A 304 -8.63 -17.87 9.43
CA GLY A 304 -7.96 -18.30 8.19
C GLY A 304 -6.67 -17.52 7.92
N LEU A 305 -6.66 -16.20 8.18
CA LEU A 305 -5.45 -15.39 8.13
C LEU A 305 -4.45 -15.82 9.21
N MET A 306 -4.93 -16.10 10.43
CA MET A 306 -4.07 -16.61 11.49
C MET A 306 -3.41 -17.94 11.11
N ASP A 307 -4.16 -18.87 10.52
CA ASP A 307 -3.64 -20.18 10.09
C ASP A 307 -2.56 -20.04 9.01
N GLY A 308 -2.72 -19.08 8.08
CA GLY A 308 -1.70 -18.77 7.07
C GLY A 308 -0.44 -18.11 7.64
N TRP A 309 -0.60 -17.29 8.69
CA TRP A 309 0.52 -16.58 9.33
C TRP A 309 1.23 -17.39 10.41
N LEU A 310 0.55 -18.34 11.06
CA LEU A 310 1.10 -19.07 12.21
C LEU A 310 2.47 -19.70 11.92
N PRO A 311 2.70 -20.45 10.81
CA PRO A 311 4.02 -21.00 10.52
C PRO A 311 5.08 -19.91 10.34
N THR A 312 4.72 -18.80 9.68
CA THR A 312 5.59 -17.63 9.52
C THR A 312 5.97 -17.01 10.87
N LEU A 313 5.00 -16.81 11.77
CA LEU A 313 5.26 -16.22 13.09
C LEU A 313 6.15 -17.12 13.95
N LEU A 314 5.92 -18.43 13.95
CA LEU A 314 6.76 -19.41 14.65
C LEU A 314 8.18 -19.43 14.08
N LEU A 315 8.34 -19.39 12.76
CA LEU A 315 9.64 -19.31 12.10
C LEU A 315 10.41 -18.05 12.53
N LEU A 316 9.79 -16.87 12.46
CA LEU A 316 10.43 -15.60 12.86
C LEU A 316 10.87 -15.61 14.32
N ARG A 317 10.02 -16.18 15.20
CA ARG A 317 10.29 -16.36 16.62
C ARG A 317 11.46 -17.32 16.86
N ASP A 318 11.40 -18.52 16.29
CA ASP A 318 12.34 -19.61 16.58
C ASP A 318 13.74 -19.33 16.03
N TYR A 319 13.83 -18.68 14.86
CA TYR A 319 15.10 -18.22 14.30
C TYR A 319 15.59 -16.90 14.89
N GLY A 320 14.81 -16.25 15.78
CA GLY A 320 15.21 -15.01 16.44
C GLY A 320 15.45 -13.84 15.47
N ILE A 321 14.67 -13.79 14.39
CA ILE A 321 14.83 -12.82 13.30
C ILE A 321 14.30 -11.46 13.76
N PRO A 322 15.10 -10.38 13.68
CA PRO A 322 14.63 -9.02 13.92
C PRO A 322 13.40 -8.72 13.06
N THR A 323 12.26 -8.42 13.69
CA THR A 323 10.99 -8.26 12.97
C THR A 323 10.26 -7.00 13.41
N LEU A 324 9.73 -6.25 12.44
CA LEU A 324 8.85 -5.11 12.66
C LEU A 324 7.54 -5.30 11.88
N PHE A 325 6.42 -5.25 12.58
CA PHE A 325 5.10 -5.23 11.95
C PHE A 325 4.46 -3.85 12.09
N THR A 326 3.71 -3.42 11.08
CA THR A 326 2.83 -2.25 11.18
C THR A 326 1.36 -2.65 11.14
N VAL A 327 0.49 -1.83 11.75
CA VAL A 327 -0.97 -2.06 11.82
C VAL A 327 -1.75 -0.75 11.61
N PHE A 328 -3.04 -0.84 11.29
CA PHE A 328 -3.87 0.32 10.94
C PHE A 328 -4.40 1.10 12.13
N SER A 329 -4.43 0.49 13.33
CA SER A 329 -4.95 1.16 14.52
C SER A 329 -4.37 0.60 15.83
N GLU A 330 -4.59 1.34 16.92
CA GLU A 330 -4.26 0.89 18.27
C GLU A 330 -5.04 -0.38 18.65
N GLN A 331 -6.26 -0.55 18.14
CA GLN A 331 -7.07 -1.75 18.40
C GLN A 331 -6.43 -2.99 17.75
N GLU A 332 -6.01 -2.87 16.48
CA GLU A 332 -5.29 -3.94 15.80
C GLU A 332 -3.94 -4.24 16.47
N GLN A 333 -3.26 -3.21 16.98
CA GLN A 333 -2.02 -3.37 17.74
C GLN A 333 -2.24 -4.22 18.99
N LYS A 334 -3.26 -3.89 19.79
CA LYS A 334 -3.61 -4.64 21.01
C LYS A 334 -3.97 -6.10 20.70
N ALA A 335 -4.80 -6.33 19.68
CA ALA A 335 -5.17 -7.68 19.27
C ALA A 335 -3.96 -8.49 18.78
N SER A 336 -3.09 -7.87 17.99
CA SER A 336 -1.88 -8.51 17.48
C SER A 336 -0.88 -8.83 18.60
N LEU A 337 -0.70 -7.93 19.56
CA LEU A 337 0.16 -8.15 20.72
C LEU A 337 -0.30 -9.34 21.56
N GLN A 338 -1.62 -9.50 21.77
CA GLN A 338 -2.15 -10.64 22.51
C GLN A 338 -1.77 -11.96 21.85
N ILE A 339 -1.97 -12.08 20.53
CA ILE A 339 -1.61 -13.28 19.77
C ILE A 339 -0.10 -13.56 19.86
N LEU A 340 0.72 -12.54 19.68
CA LEU A 340 2.18 -12.71 19.75
C LEU A 340 2.66 -13.15 21.14
N LEU A 341 2.03 -12.68 22.21
CA LEU A 341 2.31 -13.13 23.58
C LEU A 341 1.87 -14.58 23.80
N GLU A 342 0.72 -15.00 23.28
CA GLU A 342 0.26 -16.39 23.32
C GLU A 342 1.20 -17.34 22.55
N LEU A 343 1.86 -16.82 21.50
CA LEU A 343 2.92 -17.50 20.79
C LEU A 343 4.30 -17.39 21.46
N GLU A 344 4.39 -16.88 22.68
CA GLU A 344 5.65 -16.72 23.42
C GLU A 344 6.71 -15.92 22.62
N VAL A 345 6.28 -14.94 21.83
CA VAL A 345 7.18 -14.06 21.10
C VAL A 345 7.70 -12.97 22.05
N ASN A 346 9.00 -12.72 22.02
CA ASN A 346 9.60 -11.63 22.76
C ASN A 346 9.34 -10.29 22.06
N ILE A 347 8.40 -9.51 22.63
CA ILE A 347 8.10 -8.14 22.20
C ILE A 347 9.13 -7.19 22.80
N LEU A 348 9.81 -6.42 21.94
CA LEU A 348 10.82 -5.45 22.37
C LEU A 348 10.18 -4.09 22.68
N ASP A 349 9.28 -3.62 21.83
CA ASP A 349 8.44 -2.43 22.05
C ASP A 349 7.31 -2.37 21.00
N SER A 350 6.39 -1.43 21.21
CA SER A 350 5.30 -1.13 20.29
C SER A 350 4.81 0.30 20.55
N ASP A 351 4.64 1.11 19.52
CA ASP A 351 4.15 2.50 19.65
C ASP A 351 3.54 2.97 18.32
N LYS A 352 3.14 4.24 18.25
CA LYS A 352 2.78 4.93 17.02
C LYS A 352 3.98 4.99 16.08
N ASN A 353 3.73 4.73 14.81
CA ASN A 353 4.71 4.94 13.77
C ASN A 353 4.77 6.44 13.45
N PRO A 354 5.93 7.10 13.63
CA PRO A 354 6.05 8.52 13.38
C PRO A 354 6.07 8.89 11.88
N PHE A 355 6.16 7.89 11.00
CA PHE A 355 6.04 8.01 9.56
C PHE A 355 4.77 7.34 9.02
N SER A 356 3.70 7.28 9.80
CA SER A 356 2.40 6.78 9.34
C SER A 356 1.87 7.56 8.14
N SER A 357 1.20 6.87 7.21
CA SER A 357 0.58 7.53 6.06
C SER A 357 -0.44 8.57 6.53
N GLN A 358 -0.46 9.73 5.89
CA GLN A 358 -1.49 10.76 6.12
C GLN A 358 -2.67 10.60 5.17
N LYS A 359 -2.63 9.63 4.25
CA LYS A 359 -3.76 9.28 3.38
C LYS A 359 -4.80 8.50 4.19
N PRO A 360 -6.05 8.99 4.26
CA PRO A 360 -7.14 8.21 4.82
C PRO A 360 -7.50 7.09 3.83
N GLU A 361 -7.49 5.86 4.32
CA GLU A 361 -7.97 4.69 3.61
C GLU A 361 -9.34 4.28 4.13
N GLN A 362 -10.24 3.95 3.21
CA GLN A 362 -11.50 3.33 3.57
C GLN A 362 -11.23 1.88 3.98
N ALA A 363 -11.74 1.45 5.14
CA ALA A 363 -11.68 0.04 5.50
C ALA A 363 -12.43 -0.78 4.44
N GLN A 364 -11.75 -1.73 3.80
CA GLN A 364 -12.32 -2.59 2.75
C GLN A 364 -13.58 -3.34 3.23
N SER A 365 -13.69 -3.61 4.53
CA SER A 365 -14.83 -4.32 5.11
C SER A 365 -16.09 -3.48 5.26
N SER A 366 -16.00 -2.13 5.31
CA SER A 366 -17.19 -1.28 5.45
C SER A 366 -16.94 0.20 5.10
N PRO A 367 -17.75 0.77 4.20
CA PRO A 367 -17.68 2.18 3.81
C PRO A 367 -18.23 3.14 4.87
N ASN A 368 -18.88 2.60 5.91
CA ASN A 368 -19.50 3.37 6.99
C ASN A 368 -18.59 3.50 8.23
N VAL A 369 -17.41 2.88 8.19
CA VAL A 369 -16.43 2.97 9.29
C VAL A 369 -15.51 4.17 9.05
N GLN A 370 -15.01 4.74 10.14
CA GLN A 370 -14.02 5.82 10.09
C GLN A 370 -12.82 5.40 9.23
N PRO A 371 -12.28 6.28 8.38
CA PRO A 371 -11.08 5.98 7.61
C PRO A 371 -9.91 5.62 8.52
N VAL A 372 -9.12 4.65 8.09
CA VAL A 372 -7.88 4.23 8.75
C VAL A 372 -6.68 4.87 8.08
N TYR A 373 -5.54 4.87 8.76
CA TYR A 373 -4.29 5.40 8.23
C TYR A 373 -3.25 4.30 8.16
N CYS A 374 -2.67 4.10 6.99
CA CYS A 374 -1.67 3.06 6.78
C CYS A 374 -0.45 3.26 7.70
N SER A 375 0.09 2.14 8.12
CA SER A 375 1.22 1.96 9.03
C SER A 375 1.14 2.86 10.26
N SER A 376 -0.03 3.00 10.89
CA SER A 376 -0.27 3.92 12.01
C SER A 376 0.55 3.60 13.28
N HIS A 377 0.74 2.33 13.58
CA HIS A 377 1.44 1.81 14.75
C HIS A 377 2.41 0.72 14.31
N TYR A 378 3.40 0.44 15.13
CA TYR A 378 4.34 -0.64 14.91
C TYR A 378 4.47 -1.55 16.13
N ILE A 379 4.93 -2.77 15.89
CA ILE A 379 5.30 -3.76 16.91
C ILE A 379 6.67 -4.29 16.53
N ARG A 380 7.63 -4.21 17.46
CA ARG A 380 8.99 -4.69 17.29
C ARG A 380 9.21 -5.93 18.13
N LEU A 381 9.71 -6.99 17.53
CA LEU A 381 9.87 -8.29 18.18
C LEU A 381 11.14 -9.00 17.75
N ARG A 382 11.64 -9.90 18.62
CA ARG A 382 12.78 -10.75 18.30
C ARG A 382 12.90 -11.94 19.26
N GLY A 383 12.77 -13.14 18.72
CA GLY A 383 13.04 -14.37 19.47
C GLY A 383 11.87 -14.80 20.38
N VAL A 384 12.15 -15.82 21.18
CA VAL A 384 11.23 -16.35 22.20
C VAL A 384 11.26 -15.50 23.46
N LEU A 385 10.10 -15.29 24.08
CA LEU A 385 9.94 -14.62 25.36
C LEU A 385 10.79 -15.33 26.42
N SER A 386 11.80 -14.64 26.94
CA SER A 386 12.65 -15.21 27.99
C SER A 386 11.83 -15.34 29.26
N GLN A 387 11.63 -16.56 29.76
CA GLN A 387 11.16 -16.76 31.13
C GLN A 387 12.31 -16.33 32.06
N ASP A 388 12.06 -15.34 32.92
CA ASP A 388 13.04 -14.92 33.92
C ASP A 388 13.50 -16.14 34.75
N PRO A 389 14.81 -16.43 34.88
CA PRO A 389 15.31 -17.50 35.74
C PRO A 389 15.08 -17.27 37.25
N HIS A 390 14.45 -16.15 37.64
CA HIS A 390 14.39 -15.67 39.01
C HIS A 390 13.04 -15.86 39.74
N GLN A 391 12.10 -16.65 39.19
CA GLN A 391 10.83 -16.96 39.89
C GLN A 391 10.77 -18.35 40.55
N ASN A 392 11.90 -19.03 40.75
CA ASN A 392 11.97 -20.29 41.51
C ASN A 392 12.98 -20.22 42.69
N GLN A 393 13.01 -19.07 43.38
CA GLN A 393 13.56 -18.98 44.73
C GLN A 393 12.65 -18.07 45.55
N ASP A 394 11.59 -18.65 46.10
CA ASP A 394 11.05 -18.33 47.42
C ASP A 394 10.20 -19.50 47.94
#